data_AF-A0A5S9PTF4-F1
#
_entry.id   AF-A0A5S9PTF4-F1
#
_cell.length_a   1.000
_cell.length_b   1.000
_cell.length_c   1.000
_cell.angle_alpha   90.00
_cell.angle_beta   90.00
_cell.angle_gamma   90.00
#
_symmetry.space_group_name_H-M   'P 1'
#
loop_
_entity.id
_entity.type
_entity.pdbx_description
1 polymer ?
#
loop_
_entity_poly.entity_id
_entity_poly.type
_entity_poly.pdbx_seq_one_letter_code
_entity_poly.pdbx_strand_id
1 'polypeptide(L)'
;MNALTKPRLDPVVEMLAPKAVSAWNALDVRYGKELSTPEKGYLFARFILGLTTPFYGEGAPSLHLSACRNLLLRVLPPAEATQALEQVPQPSTDWVAKAFEAIEQIGLRDGQNLREQQRAADAASPIKTPTTPPRSIEPHQDGASA
;
A
#
# COMPACT_ATOMS: atom_id res chain seq x y z
N MET A 1 -23.66 -24.66 -1.84
CA MET A 1 -22.29 -24.57 -1.29
C MET A 1 -21.55 -23.53 -2.10
N ASN A 2 -21.55 -22.28 -1.65
CA ASN A 2 -20.91 -21.19 -2.40
C ASN A 2 -19.40 -21.25 -2.18
N ALA A 3 -18.65 -21.24 -3.27
CA ALA A 3 -17.21 -21.10 -3.26
C ALA A 3 -16.84 -19.86 -2.43
N LEU A 4 -16.11 -20.06 -1.34
CA LEU A 4 -15.40 -19.00 -0.62
C LEU A 4 -14.42 -18.38 -1.61
N THR A 5 -14.88 -17.34 -2.29
CA THR A 5 -14.05 -16.43 -3.04
C THR A 5 -13.16 -15.77 -2.00
N LYS A 6 -11.91 -16.26 -1.90
CA LYS A 6 -10.85 -15.62 -1.14
C LYS A 6 -10.91 -14.12 -1.49
N PRO A 7 -11.16 -13.22 -0.51
CA PRO A 7 -11.34 -11.81 -0.82
C PRO A 7 -10.13 -11.36 -1.62
N ARG A 8 -10.37 -10.81 -2.81
CA ARG A 8 -9.31 -10.28 -3.66
C ARG A 8 -8.68 -9.16 -2.85
N LEU A 9 -7.50 -9.42 -2.29
CA LEU A 9 -6.77 -8.47 -1.48
C LEU A 9 -6.53 -7.22 -2.33
N ASP A 10 -6.77 -6.07 -1.73
CA ASP A 10 -6.61 -4.77 -2.38
C ASP A 10 -5.17 -4.68 -2.94
N PRO A 11 -4.97 -4.49 -4.27
CA PRO A 11 -3.65 -4.45 -4.88
C PRO A 11 -2.73 -3.40 -4.26
N VAL A 12 -3.28 -2.28 -3.80
CA VAL A 12 -2.51 -1.24 -3.11
C VAL A 12 -2.04 -1.75 -1.74
N VAL A 13 -2.89 -2.47 -1.00
CA VAL A 13 -2.47 -3.10 0.27
C VAL A 13 -1.34 -4.09 0.04
N GLU A 14 -1.39 -4.90 -1.02
CA GLU A 14 -0.29 -5.84 -1.33
C GLU A 14 1.01 -5.11 -1.68
N MET A 15 0.92 -4.02 -2.44
CA MET A 15 2.08 -3.18 -2.77
C MET A 15 2.69 -2.55 -1.52
N LEU A 16 1.88 -2.13 -0.55
CA LEU A 16 2.33 -1.49 0.69
C LEU A 16 2.84 -2.50 1.74
N ALA A 17 2.43 -3.77 1.66
CA ALA A 17 2.72 -4.79 2.68
C ALA A 17 4.23 -5.00 2.95
N PRO A 18 5.13 -5.10 1.95
CA PRO A 18 6.56 -5.23 2.21
C PRO A 18 7.13 -4.07 3.03
N LYS A 19 6.63 -2.85 2.77
CA LYS A 19 7.05 -1.65 3.49
C LYS A 19 6.55 -1.66 4.94
N ALA A 20 5.31 -2.07 5.16
CA ALA A 20 4.74 -2.26 6.49
C ALA A 20 5.56 -3.28 7.32
N VAL A 21 5.87 -4.45 6.75
CA VAL A 21 6.69 -5.49 7.41
C VAL A 21 8.09 -4.97 7.73
N SER A 22 8.74 -4.29 6.79
CA SER A 22 10.07 -3.72 7.00
C SER A 22 10.07 -2.66 8.11
N ALA A 23 9.07 -1.79 8.15
CA ALA A 23 8.93 -0.77 9.18
C ALA A 23 8.72 -1.38 10.57
N TRP A 24 7.88 -2.40 10.69
CA TRP A 24 7.72 -3.12 11.96
C TRP A 24 9.03 -3.74 12.44
N ASN A 25 9.74 -4.46 11.56
CA ASN A 25 11.00 -5.08 11.92
C ASN A 25 12.03 -4.04 12.38
N ALA A 26 12.09 -2.87 11.71
CA ALA A 26 12.95 -1.78 12.13
C ALA A 26 12.55 -1.20 13.49
N LEU A 27 11.25 -1.06 13.75
CA LEU A 27 10.72 -0.59 15.04
C LEU A 27 11.08 -1.57 16.18
N ASP A 28 10.87 -2.86 15.96
CA ASP A 28 11.13 -3.91 16.94
C ASP A 28 12.62 -4.08 17.24
N VAL A 29 13.48 -4.07 16.20
CA VAL A 29 14.94 -4.14 16.38
C VAL A 29 15.48 -2.95 17.17
N ARG A 30 14.98 -1.74 16.91
CA ARG A 30 15.50 -0.53 17.54
C ARG A 30 14.96 -0.30 18.95
N TYR A 31 13.68 -0.60 19.17
CA TYR A 31 12.97 -0.16 20.37
C TYR A 31 12.15 -1.26 21.06
N GLY A 32 12.25 -2.52 20.61
CA GLY A 32 11.44 -3.63 21.14
C GLY A 32 11.65 -3.95 22.62
N LYS A 33 12.77 -3.50 23.22
CA LYS A 33 13.05 -3.60 24.66
C LYS A 33 12.64 -2.37 25.47
N GLU A 34 12.48 -1.22 24.80
CA GLU A 34 12.23 0.07 25.43
C GLU A 34 10.75 0.46 25.43
N LEU A 35 10.01 0.00 24.41
CA LEU A 35 8.60 0.28 24.25
C LEU A 35 7.74 -0.87 24.78
N SER A 36 6.67 -0.52 25.47
CA SER A 36 5.60 -1.48 25.76
C SER A 36 4.90 -1.92 24.47
N THR A 37 4.26 -3.09 24.49
CA THR A 37 3.48 -3.59 23.34
C THR A 37 2.43 -2.58 22.84
N PRO A 38 1.65 -1.89 23.70
CA PRO A 38 0.70 -0.88 23.25
C PRO A 38 1.35 0.32 22.57
N GLU A 39 2.46 0.85 23.11
CA GLU A 39 3.17 1.99 22.49
C GLU A 39 3.76 1.61 21.13
N LYS A 40 4.33 0.41 21.02
CA LYS A 40 4.86 -0.12 19.76
C LYS A 40 3.76 -0.32 18.73
N GLY A 41 2.63 -0.91 19.13
CA GLY A 41 1.45 -1.08 18.28
C GLY A 41 0.91 0.26 17.78
N TYR A 42 0.79 1.25 18.67
CA TYR A 42 0.29 2.58 18.32
C TYR A 42 1.24 3.34 17.38
N LEU A 43 2.56 3.30 17.63
CA LEU A 43 3.56 3.85 16.70
C LEU A 43 3.44 3.23 15.31
N PHE A 44 3.30 1.90 15.26
CA PHE A 44 3.13 1.21 13.99
C PHE A 44 1.82 1.59 13.30
N ALA A 45 0.71 1.71 14.01
CA ALA A 45 -0.56 2.17 13.45
C ALA A 45 -0.46 3.60 12.88
N ARG A 46 0.23 4.52 13.56
CA ARG A 46 0.51 5.88 13.09
C ARG A 46 1.35 5.88 11.81
N PHE A 47 2.38 5.04 11.74
CA PHE A 47 3.15 4.85 10.51
C PHE A 47 2.26 4.36 9.35
N ILE A 48 1.44 3.33 9.60
CA ILE A 48 0.53 2.76 8.59
C ILE A 48 -0.51 3.78 8.12
N LEU A 49 -1.04 4.61 9.02
CA LEU A 49 -1.96 5.70 8.67
C LEU A 49 -1.30 6.67 7.68
N GLY A 50 -0.07 7.11 7.96
CA GLY A 50 0.71 7.94 7.04
C GLY A 50 0.97 7.22 5.72
N LEU A 51 1.45 5.98 5.75
CA LEU A 51 1.80 5.18 4.58
C LEU A 51 0.64 5.01 3.59
N THR A 52 -0.57 4.87 4.11
CA THR A 52 -1.79 4.65 3.32
C THR A 52 -2.45 5.95 2.84
N THR A 53 -2.18 7.08 3.50
CA THR A 53 -2.82 8.38 3.21
C THR A 53 -2.72 8.78 1.73
N PRO A 54 -1.59 8.64 1.02
CA PRO A 54 -1.51 9.00 -0.40
C PRO A 54 -2.45 8.20 -1.31
N PHE A 55 -2.95 7.05 -0.88
CA PHE A 55 -3.79 6.18 -1.69
C PHE A 55 -5.27 6.25 -1.30
N TYR A 56 -5.54 6.41 0.00
CA TYR A 56 -6.90 6.32 0.55
C TYR A 56 -7.39 7.62 1.21
N GLY A 57 -6.53 8.61 1.41
CA GLY A 57 -6.84 9.81 2.22
C GLY A 57 -7.90 10.73 1.62
N GLU A 58 -8.10 10.69 0.30
CA GLU A 58 -9.18 11.41 -0.40
C GLU A 58 -10.46 10.56 -0.53
N GLY A 59 -10.39 9.27 -0.17
CA GLY A 59 -11.48 8.31 -0.31
C GLY A 59 -12.40 8.23 0.92
N ALA A 60 -13.24 7.20 0.95
CA ALA A 60 -14.12 6.96 2.09
C ALA A 60 -13.29 6.56 3.34
N PRO A 61 -13.56 7.15 4.53
CA PRO A 61 -12.82 6.81 5.76
C PRO A 61 -12.85 5.32 6.12
N SER A 62 -13.94 4.62 5.79
CA SER A 62 -14.07 3.18 6.01
C SER A 62 -13.13 2.35 5.14
N LEU A 63 -12.81 2.81 3.92
CA LEU A 63 -11.84 2.16 3.05
C LEU A 63 -10.42 2.36 3.57
N HIS A 64 -10.10 3.58 4.00
CA HIS A 64 -8.79 3.88 4.61
C HIS A 64 -8.57 3.07 5.88
N LEU A 65 -9.55 3.02 6.79
CA LEU A 65 -9.49 2.19 7.98
C LEU A 65 -9.31 0.70 7.65
N SER A 66 -10.01 0.20 6.63
CA SER A 66 -9.88 -1.19 6.18
C SER A 66 -8.48 -1.49 5.65
N ALA A 67 -7.88 -0.57 4.88
CA ALA A 67 -6.50 -0.69 4.40
C ALA A 67 -5.51 -0.70 5.57
N CYS A 68 -5.66 0.22 6.54
CA CYS A 68 -4.85 0.25 7.75
C CYS A 68 -4.93 -1.07 8.53
N ARG A 69 -6.15 -1.56 8.78
CA ARG A 69 -6.37 -2.84 9.48
C ARG A 69 -5.72 -4.01 8.74
N ASN A 70 -5.89 -4.09 7.43
CA ASN A 70 -5.31 -5.17 6.62
C ASN A 70 -3.77 -5.17 6.66
N LEU A 71 -3.13 -3.99 6.69
CA LEU A 71 -1.68 -3.88 6.81
C LEU A 71 -1.19 -4.23 8.22
N LEU A 72 -1.89 -3.79 9.27
CA LEU A 72 -1.54 -4.14 10.65
C LEU A 72 -1.60 -5.66 10.87
N LEU A 73 -2.63 -6.32 10.33
CA LEU A 73 -2.81 -7.78 10.41
C LEU A 73 -1.76 -8.58 9.62
N ARG A 74 -0.90 -7.94 8.81
CA ARG A 74 0.27 -8.63 8.22
C ARG A 74 1.34 -8.95 9.23
N VAL A 75 1.31 -8.30 10.39
CA VAL A 75 2.41 -8.33 11.34
C VAL A 75 1.93 -8.56 12.77
N LEU A 76 0.84 -7.90 13.16
CA LEU A 76 0.29 -7.99 14.51
C LEU A 76 -0.76 -9.11 14.61
N PRO A 77 -0.84 -9.79 15.76
CA PRO A 77 -2.00 -10.59 16.10
C PRO A 77 -3.30 -9.76 16.06
N PRO A 78 -4.47 -10.37 15.77
CA PRO A 78 -5.72 -9.63 15.62
C PRO A 78 -6.10 -8.75 16.81
N ALA A 79 -5.88 -9.22 18.05
CA ALA A 79 -6.18 -8.45 19.24
C ALA A 79 -5.31 -7.19 19.35
N GLU A 80 -4.01 -7.31 19.07
CA GLU A 80 -3.07 -6.19 19.11
C GLU A 80 -3.33 -5.18 17.98
N ALA A 81 -3.70 -5.66 16.79
CA ALA A 81 -4.08 -4.79 15.67
C ALA A 81 -5.33 -3.97 15.99
N THR A 82 -6.35 -4.58 16.60
CA THR A 82 -7.56 -3.87 17.06
C THR A 82 -7.20 -2.85 18.14
N GLN A 83 -6.41 -3.25 19.14
CA GLN A 83 -5.98 -2.36 20.21
C GLN A 83 -5.22 -1.14 19.66
N ALA A 84 -4.29 -1.34 18.73
CA ALA A 84 -3.50 -0.28 18.12
C ALA A 84 -4.34 0.73 17.31
N LEU A 85 -5.49 0.31 16.78
CA LEU A 85 -6.42 1.18 16.04
C LEU A 85 -7.39 1.93 16.95
N GLU A 86 -7.76 1.34 18.08
CA GLU A 86 -8.85 1.85 18.93
C GLU A 86 -8.35 2.60 20.17
N GLN A 87 -7.10 2.40 20.57
CA GLN A 87 -6.56 2.96 21.81
C GLN A 87 -5.32 3.81 21.55
N VAL A 88 -5.29 4.98 22.19
CA VAL A 88 -4.10 5.83 22.29
C VAL A 88 -3.45 5.54 23.65
N PRO A 89 -2.29 4.89 23.70
CA PRO A 89 -1.60 4.64 24.96
C PRO A 89 -1.03 5.94 25.53
N GLN A 90 -0.95 6.03 26.86
CA GLN A 90 -0.20 7.10 27.52
C GLN A 90 1.29 6.88 27.23
N PRO A 91 2.01 7.87 26.68
CA PRO A 91 3.45 7.75 26.46
C PRO A 91 4.19 7.56 27.78
N SER A 92 5.08 6.57 27.84
CA SER A 92 5.94 6.32 29.00
C SER A 92 6.99 7.41 29.22
N THR A 93 7.40 8.10 28.16
CA THR A 93 8.43 9.14 28.17
C THR A 93 8.15 10.23 27.12
N ASP A 94 8.77 11.40 27.30
CA ASP A 94 8.58 12.55 26.40
C ASP A 94 9.03 12.27 24.97
N TRP A 95 10.06 11.45 24.78
CA TRP A 95 10.52 11.12 23.43
C TRP A 95 9.51 10.23 22.71
N VAL A 96 8.79 9.34 23.42
CA VAL A 96 7.73 8.51 22.85
C VAL A 96 6.57 9.38 22.36
N ALA A 97 6.19 10.41 23.13
CA ALA A 97 5.17 11.37 22.71
C ALA A 97 5.56 12.06 21.39
N LYS A 98 6.82 12.51 21.27
CA LYS A 98 7.34 13.10 20.03
C LYS A 98 7.42 12.10 18.89
N ALA A 99 7.78 10.85 19.18
CA ALA A 99 7.84 9.79 18.19
C ALA A 99 6.45 9.46 17.62
N PHE A 100 5.40 9.51 18.45
CA PHE A 100 4.02 9.36 17.99
C PHE A 100 3.73 10.37 16.88
N GLU A 101 4.08 11.65 17.05
CA GLU A 101 3.89 12.72 16.04
C GLU A 101 4.76 12.53 14.79
N ALA A 102 6.03 12.23 14.97
CA ALA A 102 6.98 12.16 13.85
C ALA A 102 6.72 10.96 12.93
N ILE A 103 6.30 9.81 13.47
CA ILE A 103 6.29 8.56 12.70
C ILE A 103 5.21 8.54 11.61
N GLU A 104 4.09 9.24 11.81
CA GLU A 104 3.06 9.38 10.79
C GLU A 104 3.59 10.13 9.56
N GLN A 105 4.38 11.19 9.77
CA GLN A 105 5.01 11.94 8.68
C GLN A 105 6.04 11.10 7.92
N ILE A 106 6.76 10.21 8.62
CA ILE A 106 7.67 9.24 7.98
C ILE A 106 6.86 8.30 7.09
N GLY A 107 5.75 7.75 7.60
CA GLY A 107 4.84 6.92 6.82
C GLY A 107 4.31 7.64 5.58
N LEU A 108 3.86 8.89 5.74
CA LEU A 108 3.33 9.71 4.65
C LEU A 108 4.34 9.89 3.52
N ARG A 109 5.58 10.28 3.87
CA ARG A 109 6.66 10.43 2.88
C ARG A 109 6.93 9.12 2.14
N ASP A 110 6.98 8.00 2.86
CA ASP A 110 7.21 6.69 2.25
C ASP A 110 6.05 6.28 1.33
N GLY A 111 4.80 6.58 1.70
CA GLY A 111 3.63 6.36 0.86
C GLY A 111 3.64 7.22 -0.41
N GLN A 112 4.08 8.49 -0.30
CA GLN A 112 4.19 9.40 -1.45
C GLN A 112 5.21 8.86 -2.46
N ASN A 113 6.39 8.45 -1.97
CA ASN A 113 7.43 7.86 -2.81
C ASN A 113 6.93 6.61 -3.55
N LEU A 114 6.18 5.72 -2.87
CA LEU A 114 5.60 4.53 -3.50
C LEU A 114 4.54 4.90 -4.54
N ARG A 115 3.70 5.92 -4.27
CA ARG A 115 2.68 6.39 -5.22
C ARG A 115 3.33 6.97 -6.49
N GLU A 116 4.42 7.70 -6.34
CA GLU A 116 5.19 8.25 -7.46
C GLU A 116 5.84 7.15 -8.30
N GLN A 117 6.44 6.15 -7.66
CA GLN A 117 7.00 4.98 -8.35
C GLN A 117 5.94 4.21 -9.13
N GLN A 118 4.76 4.00 -8.56
CA GLN A 118 3.64 3.35 -9.25
C GLN A 118 3.21 4.16 -10.49
N ARG A 119 3.04 5.48 -10.35
CA ARG A 119 2.68 6.36 -11.48
C ARG A 119 3.73 6.33 -12.60
N ALA A 120 5.01 6.29 -12.25
CA ALA A 120 6.10 6.18 -13.22
C ALA A 120 6.08 4.83 -13.96
N ALA A 121 5.82 3.73 -13.24
CA ALA A 121 5.69 2.40 -13.83
C ALA A 121 4.50 2.30 -14.79
N ASP A 122 3.37 2.91 -14.42
CA ASP A 122 2.16 2.94 -15.26
C ASP A 122 2.40 3.74 -16.55
N ALA A 123 3.11 4.87 -16.46
CA ALA A 123 3.46 5.69 -17.62
C ALA A 123 4.47 5.03 -18.57
N ALA A 124 5.31 4.12 -18.06
CA ALA A 124 6.32 3.40 -18.83
C ALA A 124 5.79 2.13 -19.54
N SER A 125 4.54 1.71 -19.29
CA SER A 125 3.94 0.57 -19.99
C SER A 125 3.59 0.93 -21.43
N PRO A 126 4.24 0.33 -22.46
CA PRO A 126 3.93 0.65 -23.84
C PRO A 126 2.54 0.12 -24.20
N ILE A 127 1.68 1.01 -24.71
CA ILE A 127 0.48 0.63 -25.46
C ILE A 127 0.95 -0.36 -26.53
N LYS A 128 0.57 -1.64 -26.42
CA LYS A 128 0.66 -2.58 -27.53
C LYS A 128 -0.35 -2.10 -28.58
N THR A 129 0.07 -1.21 -29.46
CA THR A 129 -0.65 -0.96 -30.72
C THR A 129 -0.75 -2.30 -31.44
N PRO A 130 -1.96 -2.78 -31.78
CA PRO A 130 -2.07 -3.88 -32.72
C PRO A 130 -1.61 -3.35 -34.07
N THR A 131 -0.34 -3.57 -34.40
CA THR A 131 0.17 -3.34 -35.75
C THR A 131 -0.46 -4.39 -36.65
N THR A 132 -1.64 -4.08 -37.20
CA THR A 132 -2.15 -4.80 -38.37
C THR A 132 -1.12 -4.61 -39.48
N PRO A 133 -0.48 -5.67 -40.00
CA PRO A 133 0.42 -5.52 -41.14
C PRO A 133 -0.37 -5.00 -42.35
N PRO A 134 0.23 -4.15 -43.20
CA PRO A 134 -0.44 -3.67 -44.40
C PRO A 134 -0.77 -4.88 -45.30
N ARG A 135 -2.04 -4.98 -45.67
CA ARG A 135 -2.55 -5.95 -46.65
C ARG A 135 -1.77 -5.72 -47.95
N SER A 136 -0.96 -6.70 -48.36
CA SER A 136 -0.37 -6.72 -49.70
C SER A 136 -1.50 -6.58 -50.71
N ILE A 137 -1.49 -5.49 -51.48
CA ILE A 137 -2.38 -5.30 -52.61
C ILE A 137 -1.79 -6.17 -53.73
N GLU A 138 -2.40 -7.32 -54.01
CA GLU A 138 -2.11 -8.08 -55.23
C GLU A 138 -2.51 -7.24 -56.46
N PRO A 139 -1.68 -7.17 -57.51
CA PRO A 139 -2.09 -6.57 -58.77
C PRO A 139 -3.03 -7.53 -59.51
N HIS A 140 -4.30 -7.14 -59.58
CA HIS A 140 -5.27 -7.69 -60.50
C HIS A 140 -5.01 -7.08 -61.89
N GLN A 141 -4.49 -7.87 -62.83
CA GLN A 141 -4.55 -7.57 -64.26
C GLN A 141 -5.41 -8.62 -64.94
N ASP A 142 -6.72 -8.33 -65.01
CA ASP A 142 -7.58 -8.85 -66.08
C ASP A 142 -7.45 -7.93 -67.30
N GLY A 143 -7.31 -8.55 -68.47
CA GLY A 143 -6.96 -7.89 -69.73
C GLY A 143 -8.12 -7.27 -70.52
N ALA A 144 -7.78 -6.67 -71.66
CA ALA A 144 -8.62 -6.58 -72.86
C ALA A 144 -7.82 -6.00 -74.04
N SER A 145 -7.79 -6.78 -75.11
CA SER A 145 -7.76 -6.48 -76.56
C SER A 145 -7.34 -5.10 -77.09
N ALA A 146 -6.42 -5.13 -78.06
CA ALA A 146 -6.72 -4.82 -79.47
C ALA A 146 -5.79 -5.63 -80.39
#